data_AF-R0HGX8-F1
#
_entry.id   AF-R0HGX8-F1
#
_cell.length_a   1.000
_cell.length_b   1.000
_cell.length_c   1.000
_cell.angle_alpha   90.00
_cell.angle_beta   90.00
_cell.angle_gamma   90.00
#
_symmetry.space_group_name_H-M   'P 1'
#
loop_
_entity.id
_entity.type
_entity.pdbx_description
1 polymer ?
#
loop_
_entity_poly.entity_id
_entity_poly.type
_entity_poly.pdbx_seq_one_letter_code
_entity_poly.pdbx_strand_id
1 'polypeptide(L)'
;MAMAAKKVETCSINSLPDEVLGQILSLIPTKLAASTSVLSKRWRNLLPLVENLDFDESMVVYPNKRRTSATIGDGGGFLDFVERTLVLLGDSPIKKFSMKWKSQIDYSRYNDLIRNVLDRGSLELHLSSTSYQYIKPEFFFSKTLVKLTLSHGCYFQDTLPPDGVLFPALKTLSFVQVCFDSGDADPYDCLLTCCPLLEEVNIFAGDPFEMGGWRRYIWSSPIQRLSIFYRFHDLDAHDSVIIETPSLVYLDYSSYVSEDYQFQMDSLVEARLDLILWKYNDYISPVDEYYGYDSTKGDAWGDATKLIEAIRNVVTLHLSADSLEVFHCCCKSMPEFNNLVKLSFESHEERDWQVLPLLLKKSPNLETLVLKGLVHKITKGCGGVCPCKRVRKKRKKKRSCLSSCGAKVLKVYGYGGSCRELKQMRHFMENLRCLEVVKVQVDNGDKKYADELTKLLQTASSKCKIQFI
;
A
#
# COMPACT_ATOMS: atom_id res chain seq x y z
N MET A 1 -64.53 23.11 -0.67
CA MET A 1 -63.28 22.37 -0.42
C MET A 1 -62.12 23.17 -0.99
N ALA A 2 -61.45 23.98 -0.17
CA ALA A 2 -60.20 24.62 -0.56
C ALA A 2 -59.05 23.65 -0.23
N MET A 3 -58.32 23.20 -1.25
CA MET A 3 -57.10 22.43 -1.05
C MET A 3 -56.03 23.35 -0.47
N ALA A 4 -55.60 23.07 0.76
CA ALA A 4 -54.43 23.71 1.35
C ALA A 4 -53.18 23.23 0.61
N ALA A 5 -52.47 24.16 -0.02
CA ALA A 5 -51.17 23.90 -0.62
C ALA A 5 -50.18 23.50 0.48
N LYS A 6 -49.68 22.26 0.42
CA LYS A 6 -48.63 21.74 1.29
C LYS A 6 -47.34 22.51 0.98
N LYS A 7 -46.93 23.39 1.90
CA LYS A 7 -45.67 24.15 1.80
C LYS A 7 -44.52 23.15 1.86
N VAL A 8 -43.80 22.98 0.76
CA VAL A 8 -42.54 22.22 0.75
C VAL A 8 -41.54 23.03 1.54
N GLU A 9 -41.15 22.55 2.72
CA GLU A 9 -40.03 23.11 3.48
C GLU A 9 -38.75 22.86 2.68
N THR A 10 -38.26 23.91 2.02
CA THR A 10 -36.93 23.90 1.43
C THR A 10 -35.91 24.07 2.55
N CYS A 11 -35.25 22.99 2.95
CA CYS A 11 -34.08 23.07 3.83
C CYS A 11 -33.00 23.93 3.15
N SER A 12 -32.84 25.17 3.62
CA SER A 12 -31.81 26.07 3.13
C SER A 12 -30.50 25.80 3.87
N ILE A 13 -29.38 25.68 3.15
CA ILE A 13 -28.04 25.54 3.74
C ILE A 13 -27.70 26.71 4.68
N ASN A 14 -28.27 27.89 4.44
CA ASN A 14 -28.10 29.06 5.31
C ASN A 14 -28.77 28.91 6.70
N SER A 15 -29.54 27.85 6.94
CA SER A 15 -30.11 27.57 8.28
C SER A 15 -29.14 26.84 9.20
N LEU A 16 -28.03 26.30 8.67
CA LEU A 16 -27.02 25.59 9.46
C LEU A 16 -26.19 26.56 10.31
N PRO A 17 -25.67 26.16 11.49
CA PRO A 17 -24.70 26.94 12.26
C PRO A 17 -23.38 27.16 11.52
N ASP A 18 -22.65 28.23 11.86
CA ASP A 18 -21.40 28.59 11.19
C ASP A 18 -20.32 27.50 11.35
N GLU A 19 -20.28 26.82 12.50
CA GLU A 19 -19.36 25.73 12.79
C GLU A 19 -19.60 24.54 11.86
N VAL A 20 -20.88 24.23 11.59
CA VAL A 20 -21.26 23.15 10.66
C VAL A 20 -20.90 23.54 9.23
N LEU A 21 -21.12 24.79 8.85
CA LEU A 21 -20.71 25.29 7.54
C LEU A 21 -19.18 25.26 7.38
N GLY A 22 -18.41 25.63 8.40
CA GLY A 22 -16.95 25.54 8.43
C GLY A 22 -16.46 24.09 8.27
N GLN A 23 -17.10 23.13 8.93
CA GLN A 23 -16.82 21.70 8.74
C GLN A 23 -17.12 21.25 7.31
N ILE A 24 -18.27 21.63 6.74
CA ILE A 24 -18.60 21.32 5.34
C ILE A 24 -17.56 21.91 4.38
N LEU A 25 -17.14 23.16 4.61
CA LEU A 25 -16.12 23.83 3.82
C LEU A 25 -14.73 23.16 3.97
N SER A 26 -14.45 22.53 5.11
CA SER A 26 -13.23 21.75 5.37
C SER A 26 -13.21 20.38 4.66
N LEU A 27 -14.30 19.99 4.00
CA LEU A 27 -14.40 18.75 3.21
C LEU A 27 -14.22 18.98 1.71
N ILE A 28 -14.12 20.24 1.26
CA ILE A 28 -13.91 20.59 -0.14
C ILE A 28 -12.55 21.28 -0.31
N PRO A 29 -11.97 21.28 -1.52
CA PRO A 29 -10.73 21.97 -1.77
C PRO A 29 -10.81 23.45 -1.38
N THR A 30 -9.76 24.00 -0.75
CA THR A 30 -9.79 25.34 -0.14
C THR A 30 -10.12 26.44 -1.14
N LYS A 31 -9.75 26.24 -2.41
CA LYS A 31 -10.13 27.16 -3.47
C LYS A 31 -11.65 27.26 -3.65
N LEU A 32 -12.36 26.13 -3.62
CA LEU A 32 -13.82 26.12 -3.71
C LEU A 32 -14.43 26.74 -2.45
N ALA A 33 -13.88 26.39 -1.27
CA ALA A 33 -14.30 26.99 -0.01
C ALA A 33 -14.15 28.51 -0.01
N ALA A 34 -13.00 29.03 -0.42
CA ALA A 34 -12.74 30.46 -0.54
C ALA A 34 -13.66 31.14 -1.57
N SER A 35 -14.04 30.45 -2.65
CA SER A 35 -14.96 31.01 -3.65
C SER A 35 -16.37 31.22 -3.12
N THR A 36 -16.80 30.48 -2.08
CA THR A 36 -18.09 30.71 -1.41
C THR A 36 -18.18 32.06 -0.70
N SER A 37 -17.06 32.74 -0.45
CA SER A 37 -17.03 34.07 0.18
C SER A 37 -17.76 35.16 -0.62
N VAL A 38 -18.05 34.92 -1.90
CA VAL A 38 -18.83 35.82 -2.76
C VAL A 38 -20.34 35.68 -2.55
N LEU A 39 -20.80 34.59 -1.93
CA LEU A 39 -22.23 34.30 -1.75
C LEU A 39 -22.89 35.27 -0.77
N SER A 40 -22.21 35.65 0.31
CA SER A 40 -22.64 36.69 1.24
C SER A 40 -21.54 37.08 2.22
N LYS A 41 -21.77 38.15 3.00
CA LYS A 41 -20.88 38.54 4.11
C LYS A 41 -20.68 37.44 5.15
N ARG A 42 -21.72 36.65 5.42
CA ARG A 42 -21.64 35.52 6.36
C ARG A 42 -20.65 34.48 5.87
N TRP A 43 -20.80 34.05 4.61
CA TRP A 43 -19.93 33.03 4.01
C TRP A 43 -18.47 33.49 3.89
N ARG A 44 -18.22 34.79 3.73
CA ARG A 44 -16.87 35.36 3.81
C ARG A 44 -16.21 35.15 5.18
N ASN A 45 -17.00 35.19 6.25
CA ASN A 45 -16.52 35.06 7.63
C ASN A 45 -16.43 33.59 8.10
N LEU A 46 -16.80 32.62 7.25
CA LEU A 46 -16.68 31.20 7.56
C LEU A 46 -15.27 30.65 7.31
N LEU A 47 -14.47 31.32 6.48
CA LEU A 47 -13.15 30.83 6.10
C LEU A 47 -12.23 30.56 7.31
N PRO A 48 -12.19 31.40 8.36
CA PRO A 48 -11.43 31.10 9.60
C PRO A 48 -11.83 29.82 10.33
N LEU A 49 -13.04 29.29 10.08
CA LEU A 49 -13.50 28.02 10.66
C LEU A 49 -13.06 26.80 9.84
N VAL A 50 -12.35 27.01 8.73
CA VAL A 50 -11.84 25.95 7.87
C VAL A 50 -10.49 25.49 8.40
N GLU A 51 -10.49 24.35 9.09
CA GLU A 51 -9.30 23.78 9.73
C GLU A 51 -8.49 22.87 8.79
N ASN A 52 -9.09 22.44 7.68
CA ASN A 52 -8.43 21.60 6.67
C ASN A 52 -8.20 22.42 5.40
N LEU A 53 -6.93 22.62 5.07
CA LEU A 53 -6.54 23.36 3.88
C LEU A 53 -5.98 22.41 2.83
N ASP A 54 -6.51 22.50 1.61
CA ASP A 54 -6.09 21.73 0.45
C ASP A 54 -5.95 22.64 -0.78
N PHE A 55 -4.71 22.81 -1.19
CA PHE A 55 -4.29 23.66 -2.30
C PHE A 55 -3.69 22.81 -3.42
N ASP A 56 -4.33 22.83 -4.59
CA ASP A 56 -3.82 22.16 -5.79
C ASP A 56 -3.68 23.16 -6.94
N GLU A 57 -2.45 23.41 -7.38
CA GLU A 57 -2.13 24.32 -8.49
C GLU A 57 -2.81 23.89 -9.80
N SER A 58 -3.04 22.59 -10.02
CA SER A 58 -3.69 22.10 -11.23
C SER A 58 -5.17 22.51 -11.34
N MET A 59 -5.80 22.88 -10.22
CA MET A 59 -7.14 23.46 -10.23
C MET A 59 -7.14 24.96 -10.59
N VAL A 60 -5.98 25.57 -10.81
CA VAL A 60 -5.85 26.96 -11.23
C VAL A 60 -6.09 27.08 -12.74
N VAL A 61 -7.35 27.33 -13.11
CA VAL A 61 -7.68 27.83 -14.45
C VAL A 61 -7.22 29.29 -14.53
N TYR A 62 -6.05 29.52 -15.13
CA TYR A 62 -5.61 30.86 -15.48
C TYR A 62 -6.50 31.38 -16.63
N PRO A 63 -7.36 32.40 -16.43
CA PRO A 63 -8.12 32.98 -17.51
C PRO A 63 -7.14 33.75 -18.40
N ASN A 64 -6.94 33.28 -19.63
CA ASN A 64 -6.28 34.03 -20.71
C ASN A 64 -4.90 34.64 -20.37
N LYS A 65 -3.83 33.83 -20.36
CA LYS A 65 -2.54 34.30 -20.89
C LYS A 65 -2.28 33.56 -22.20
N ARG A 66 -2.35 34.30 -23.31
CA ARG A 66 -1.86 33.82 -24.62
C ARG A 66 -0.46 33.29 -24.39
N ARG A 67 -0.22 32.04 -24.83
CA ARG A 67 1.10 31.40 -24.82
C ARG A 67 2.09 32.25 -25.61
N THR A 68 2.82 33.12 -24.94
CA THR A 68 4.08 33.67 -25.41
C THR A 68 5.17 33.11 -24.53
N SER A 69 5.91 32.17 -25.11
CA SER A 69 7.27 31.72 -24.74
C SER A 69 7.63 31.65 -23.26
N ALA A 70 7.91 30.43 -22.79
CA ALA A 70 8.92 30.10 -21.78
C ALA A 70 9.53 31.29 -21.03
N THR A 71 8.79 31.82 -20.05
CA THR A 71 9.37 32.58 -18.95
C THR A 71 9.19 31.70 -17.72
N ILE A 72 10.32 31.18 -17.24
CA ILE A 72 10.49 30.63 -15.91
C ILE A 72 9.97 31.71 -14.93
N GLY A 73 8.82 31.50 -14.27
CA GLY A 73 8.33 32.50 -13.30
C GLY A 73 6.84 32.56 -12.92
N ASP A 74 5.90 31.89 -13.60
CA ASP A 74 4.45 32.07 -13.27
C ASP A 74 3.96 31.22 -12.06
N GLY A 75 4.86 30.64 -11.26
CA GLY A 75 4.52 29.96 -10.01
C GLY A 75 4.14 30.88 -8.85
N GLY A 76 4.47 32.18 -8.97
CA GLY A 76 4.17 33.18 -7.95
C GLY A 76 2.66 33.32 -7.69
N GLY A 77 1.81 33.25 -8.73
CA GLY A 77 0.37 33.48 -8.56
C GLY A 77 -0.34 32.43 -7.71
N PHE A 78 0.09 31.17 -7.77
CA PHE A 78 -0.43 30.11 -6.91
C PHE A 78 -0.01 30.34 -5.46
N LEU A 79 1.28 30.56 -5.22
CA LEU A 79 1.79 30.78 -3.87
C LEU A 79 1.22 32.05 -3.23
N ASP A 80 1.08 33.13 -3.99
CA ASP A 80 0.42 34.38 -3.56
C ASP A 80 -1.03 34.13 -3.11
N PHE A 81 -1.74 33.22 -3.77
CA PHE A 81 -3.08 32.80 -3.35
C PHE A 81 -3.06 32.04 -2.03
N VAL A 82 -2.12 31.11 -1.85
CA VAL A 82 -1.98 30.36 -0.58
C VAL A 82 -1.64 31.34 0.56
N GLU A 83 -0.64 32.19 0.38
CA GLU A 83 -0.21 33.20 1.36
C GLU A 83 -1.36 34.14 1.74
N ARG A 84 -2.09 34.69 0.75
CA ARG A 84 -3.27 35.53 1.00
C ARG A 84 -4.36 34.79 1.78
N THR A 85 -4.56 33.51 1.49
CA THR A 85 -5.53 32.68 2.21
C THR A 85 -5.10 32.51 3.67
N LEU A 86 -3.82 32.22 3.93
CA LEU A 86 -3.28 32.12 5.30
C LEU A 86 -3.38 33.44 6.07
N VAL A 87 -3.19 34.58 5.40
CA VAL A 87 -3.41 35.91 5.99
C VAL A 87 -4.87 36.12 6.38
N LEU A 88 -5.82 35.71 5.51
CA LEU A 88 -7.25 35.81 5.81
C LEU A 88 -7.69 34.92 6.97
N LEU A 89 -7.01 33.78 7.15
CA LEU A 89 -7.25 32.88 8.28
C LEU A 89 -6.73 33.46 9.62
N GLY A 90 -5.92 34.53 9.61
CA GLY A 90 -5.36 35.11 10.84
C GLY A 90 -4.53 34.09 11.61
N ASP A 91 -4.71 33.98 12.92
CA ASP A 91 -4.05 32.97 13.77
C ASP A 91 -4.90 31.70 13.99
N SER A 92 -5.89 31.46 13.11
CA SER A 92 -6.76 30.29 13.24
C SER A 92 -5.96 28.99 13.16
N PRO A 93 -6.30 27.98 13.97
CA PRO A 93 -5.59 26.71 13.98
C PRO A 93 -5.80 26.00 12.65
N ILE A 94 -4.71 25.44 12.11
CA ILE A 94 -4.74 24.60 10.92
C ILE A 94 -4.53 23.19 11.42
N LYS A 95 -5.49 22.28 11.21
CA LYS A 95 -5.33 20.86 11.59
C LYS A 95 -4.64 20.07 10.51
N LYS A 96 -5.01 20.33 9.25
CA LYS A 96 -4.48 19.65 8.08
C LYS A 96 -4.11 20.65 7.01
N PHE A 97 -2.93 20.49 6.45
CA PHE A 97 -2.45 21.27 5.32
C PHE A 97 -1.96 20.36 4.21
N SER A 98 -2.53 20.52 3.02
CA SER A 98 -2.16 19.82 1.79
C SER A 98 -1.84 20.86 0.72
N MET A 99 -0.66 20.74 0.11
CA MET A 99 -0.24 21.61 -0.97
C MET A 99 0.38 20.80 -2.09
N LYS A 100 -0.15 20.96 -3.29
CA LYS A 100 0.34 20.35 -4.53
C LYS A 100 0.66 21.43 -5.55
N TRP A 101 1.90 21.43 -6.03
CA TRP A 101 2.39 22.38 -7.00
C TRP A 101 3.27 21.71 -8.06
N LYS A 102 3.40 22.36 -9.20
CA LYS A 102 4.22 21.93 -10.35
C LYS A 102 5.23 23.00 -10.75
N SER A 103 4.89 24.27 -10.53
CA SER A 103 5.79 25.37 -10.81
C SER A 103 7.03 25.34 -9.92
N GLN A 104 8.13 25.92 -10.43
CA GLN A 104 9.31 26.16 -9.60
C GLN A 104 8.97 27.32 -8.65
N ILE A 105 8.99 27.02 -7.35
CA ILE A 105 8.72 27.99 -6.28
C ILE A 105 10.04 28.30 -5.59
N ASP A 106 10.26 29.56 -5.24
CA ASP A 106 11.40 29.97 -4.42
C ASP A 106 11.44 29.18 -3.11
N TYR A 107 12.55 28.50 -2.86
CA TYR A 107 12.75 27.66 -1.69
C TYR A 107 12.52 28.42 -0.39
N SER A 108 12.92 29.70 -0.34
CA SER A 108 12.76 30.52 0.86
C SER A 108 11.28 30.72 1.21
N ARG A 109 10.46 31.07 0.22
CA ARG A 109 9.03 31.36 0.40
C ARG A 109 8.24 30.14 0.82
N TYR A 110 8.44 28.99 0.19
CA TYR A 110 7.68 27.80 0.57
C TYR A 110 8.10 27.31 1.97
N ASN A 111 9.38 27.35 2.33
CA ASN A 111 9.83 26.97 3.68
C ASN A 111 9.20 27.89 4.76
N ASP A 112 9.15 29.20 4.52
CA ASP A 112 8.51 30.15 5.45
C ASP A 112 6.99 29.90 5.57
N LEU A 113 6.35 29.54 4.46
CA LEU A 113 4.94 29.16 4.43
C LEU A 113 4.68 27.91 5.26
N ILE A 114 5.49 26.86 5.08
CA ILE A 114 5.32 25.64 5.88
C ILE A 114 5.60 25.91 7.35
N ARG A 115 6.61 26.72 7.68
CA ARG A 115 6.87 27.11 9.07
C ARG A 115 5.64 27.77 9.70
N ASN A 116 5.02 28.74 9.02
CA ASN A 116 3.80 29.40 9.46
C ASN A 116 2.66 28.39 9.72
N VAL A 117 2.49 27.41 8.82
CA VAL A 117 1.49 26.35 8.99
C VAL A 117 1.78 25.48 10.22
N LEU A 118 3.05 25.11 10.44
CA LEU A 118 3.46 24.29 11.58
C LEU A 118 3.32 25.05 12.91
N ASP A 119 3.66 26.34 12.93
CA ASP A 119 3.54 27.22 14.10
C ASP A 119 2.08 27.36 14.58
N ARG A 120 1.10 27.16 13.67
CA ARG A 120 -0.34 27.13 13.98
C ARG A 120 -0.85 25.80 14.51
N GLY A 121 0.05 24.84 14.77
CA GLY A 121 -0.28 23.57 15.41
C GLY A 121 -0.80 22.49 14.45
N SER A 122 -0.35 22.48 13.20
CA SER A 122 -0.75 21.45 12.23
C SER A 122 -0.45 20.03 12.71
N LEU A 123 -1.43 19.14 12.52
CA LEU A 123 -1.37 17.72 12.85
C LEU A 123 -1.02 16.88 11.63
N GLU A 124 -1.48 17.27 10.44
CA GLU A 124 -1.22 16.60 9.17
C GLU A 124 -0.62 17.56 8.15
N LEU A 125 0.51 17.17 7.56
CA LEU A 125 1.17 17.90 6.49
C LEU A 125 1.36 17.00 5.28
N HIS A 126 0.82 17.43 4.13
CA HIS A 126 0.99 16.78 2.84
C HIS A 126 1.58 17.76 1.83
N LEU A 127 2.77 17.43 1.33
CA LEU A 127 3.48 18.24 0.34
C LEU A 127 3.69 17.43 -0.92
N SER A 128 3.30 17.99 -2.06
CA SER A 128 3.51 17.35 -3.34
C SER A 128 4.05 18.27 -4.43
N SER A 129 5.19 17.91 -5.00
CA SER A 129 5.84 18.69 -6.04
C SER A 129 6.56 17.82 -7.06
N THR A 130 6.50 18.16 -8.34
CA THR A 130 7.33 17.50 -9.37
C THR A 130 8.70 18.16 -9.54
N SER A 131 9.01 19.22 -8.77
CA SER A 131 10.30 19.91 -8.80
C SER A 131 11.21 19.51 -7.64
N TYR A 132 12.52 19.75 -7.78
CA TYR A 132 13.49 19.62 -6.70
C TYR A 132 13.15 20.58 -5.56
N GLN A 133 13.20 20.11 -4.31
CA GLN A 133 12.84 20.88 -3.12
C GLN A 133 13.98 20.89 -2.11
N TYR A 134 14.42 22.10 -1.75
CA TYR A 134 15.36 22.30 -0.65
C TYR A 134 14.63 22.42 0.68
N ILE A 135 14.70 21.42 1.54
CA ILE A 135 14.07 21.48 2.88
C ILE A 135 15.06 22.06 3.88
N LYS A 136 14.65 23.14 4.56
CA LYS A 136 15.41 23.71 5.66
C LYS A 136 15.35 22.82 6.91
N PRO A 137 16.44 22.66 7.69
CA PRO A 137 16.44 21.82 8.90
C PRO A 137 15.39 22.23 9.94
N GLU A 138 15.04 23.52 10.00
CA GLU A 138 14.03 24.05 10.91
C GLU A 138 12.63 23.47 10.67
N PHE A 139 12.39 22.91 9.48
CA PHE A 139 11.16 22.18 9.12
C PHE A 139 10.85 21.04 10.09
N PHE A 140 11.89 20.40 10.65
CA PHE A 140 11.76 19.15 11.39
C PHE A 140 11.39 19.30 12.88
N PHE A 141 11.19 20.52 13.40
CA PHE A 141 11.02 20.77 14.84
C PHE A 141 9.56 20.98 15.29
N SER A 142 8.56 20.67 14.46
CA SER A 142 7.15 20.79 14.87
C SER A 142 6.80 19.81 15.99
N LYS A 143 6.23 20.32 17.09
CA LYS A 143 5.82 19.53 18.25
C LYS A 143 4.45 18.89 18.12
N THR A 144 3.66 19.29 17.13
CA THR A 144 2.25 18.87 16.96
C THR A 144 2.05 17.92 15.80
N LEU A 145 2.99 17.86 14.85
CA LEU A 145 2.82 17.10 13.63
C LEU A 145 2.77 15.59 13.93
N VAL A 146 1.64 14.96 13.60
CA VAL A 146 1.40 13.53 13.82
C VAL A 146 1.58 12.73 12.53
N LYS A 147 1.26 13.34 11.38
CA LYS A 147 1.36 12.72 10.06
C LYS A 147 2.07 13.61 9.05
N LEU A 148 3.13 13.08 8.44
CA LEU A 148 3.86 13.72 7.36
C LEU A 148 3.75 12.88 6.09
N THR A 149 3.39 13.51 4.99
CA THR A 149 3.38 12.88 3.67
C THR A 149 4.13 13.76 2.68
N LEU A 150 5.22 13.23 2.13
CA LEU A 150 5.96 13.84 1.04
C LEU A 150 5.66 13.04 -0.23
N SER A 151 5.33 13.73 -1.33
CA SER A 151 4.82 13.08 -2.52
C SER A 151 5.31 13.71 -3.80
N HIS A 152 5.94 12.93 -4.67
CA HIS A 152 6.55 13.37 -5.90
C HIS A 152 7.75 14.31 -5.59
N GLY A 153 8.75 14.25 -6.45
CA GLY A 153 9.91 15.16 -6.40
C GLY A 153 11.07 14.65 -5.56
N CYS A 154 12.11 15.49 -5.53
CA CYS A 154 13.38 15.17 -4.89
C CYS A 154 13.67 16.18 -3.78
N TYR A 155 13.94 15.68 -2.57
CA TYR A 155 14.21 16.50 -1.41
C TYR A 155 15.68 16.42 -1.04
N PHE A 156 16.28 17.57 -0.75
CA PHE A 156 17.67 17.66 -0.36
C PHE A 156 17.86 18.71 0.74
N GLN A 157 18.97 18.58 1.45
CA GLN A 157 19.32 19.39 2.61
C GLN A 157 20.83 19.55 2.69
N ASP A 158 21.29 20.77 2.95
CA ASP A 158 22.74 21.10 2.95
C ASP A 158 23.34 21.09 4.36
N THR A 159 22.51 21.00 5.40
CA THR A 159 22.92 21.11 6.81
C THR A 159 22.15 20.12 7.66
N LEU A 160 22.81 19.38 8.54
CA LEU A 160 22.10 18.51 9.49
C LEU A 160 21.21 19.35 10.41
N PRO A 161 20.02 18.87 10.78
CA PRO A 161 19.28 19.46 11.88
C PRO A 161 20.16 19.48 13.14
N PRO A 162 20.15 20.55 13.94
CA PRO A 162 20.88 20.56 15.20
C PRO A 162 20.46 19.38 16.06
N ASP A 163 21.41 18.78 16.80
CA ASP A 163 21.20 17.61 17.65
C ASP A 163 19.89 17.74 18.44
N GLY A 164 18.93 16.86 18.12
CA GLY A 164 17.58 17.00 18.65
C GLY A 164 16.60 15.96 18.15
N VAL A 165 15.49 15.85 18.89
CA VAL A 165 14.33 15.06 18.48
C VAL A 165 13.61 15.82 17.37
N LEU A 166 13.53 15.21 16.19
CA LEU A 166 12.71 15.68 15.10
C LEU A 166 11.28 15.18 15.31
N PHE A 167 10.30 16.04 15.02
CA PHE A 167 8.88 15.77 15.14
C PHE A 167 8.50 14.84 16.32
N PRO A 168 8.58 15.30 17.58
CA PRO A 168 8.38 14.46 18.76
C PRO A 168 7.01 13.77 18.85
N ALA A 169 6.01 14.23 18.07
CA ALA A 169 4.66 13.66 18.02
C ALA A 169 4.37 12.84 16.74
N LEU A 170 5.35 12.70 15.82
CA LEU A 170 5.13 12.05 14.53
C LEU A 170 4.93 10.54 14.71
N LYS A 171 3.79 10.05 14.22
CA LYS A 171 3.41 8.64 14.25
C LYS A 171 3.39 8.00 12.88
N THR A 172 3.08 8.77 11.84
CA THR A 172 2.94 8.26 10.47
C THR A 172 3.77 9.07 9.50
N LEU A 173 4.64 8.39 8.78
CA LEU A 173 5.46 8.95 7.72
C LEU A 173 5.12 8.26 6.40
N SER A 174 4.98 9.04 5.33
CA SER A 174 4.63 8.50 4.01
C SER A 174 5.43 9.17 2.91
N PHE A 175 6.10 8.36 2.10
CA PHE A 175 6.86 8.75 0.93
C PHE A 175 6.19 8.17 -0.31
N VAL A 176 5.78 9.03 -1.25
CA VAL A 176 5.10 8.61 -2.48
C VAL A 176 5.86 9.18 -3.66
N GLN A 177 6.56 8.38 -4.46
CA GLN A 177 7.42 8.81 -5.58
C GLN A 177 8.45 9.87 -5.16
N VAL A 178 9.11 9.62 -4.02
CA VAL A 178 10.09 10.57 -3.48
C VAL A 178 11.49 10.04 -3.73
N CYS A 179 12.37 10.95 -4.13
CA CYS A 179 13.81 10.74 -4.11
C CYS A 179 14.47 11.65 -3.06
N PHE A 180 15.56 11.19 -2.45
CA PHE A 180 16.34 11.98 -1.51
C PHE A 180 17.75 12.10 -2.04
N ASP A 181 18.19 13.31 -2.36
CA ASP A 181 19.55 13.55 -2.83
C ASP A 181 20.53 13.51 -1.66
N SER A 182 21.62 12.78 -1.81
CA SER A 182 22.63 12.61 -0.76
C SER A 182 23.63 13.77 -0.80
N GLY A 183 23.45 14.75 0.08
CA GLY A 183 24.49 15.70 0.48
C GLY A 183 25.20 15.28 1.76
N ASP A 184 25.78 16.24 2.49
CA ASP A 184 26.40 16.00 3.81
C ASP A 184 25.38 15.61 4.91
N ALA A 185 24.10 15.88 4.68
CA ALA A 185 22.98 15.57 5.57
C ALA A 185 21.91 14.78 4.81
N ASP A 186 21.57 13.58 5.28
CA ASP A 186 20.51 12.79 4.64
C ASP A 186 19.15 13.00 5.33
N PRO A 187 18.20 13.73 4.71
CA PRO A 187 16.88 13.96 5.28
C PRO A 187 16.07 12.65 5.44
N TYR A 188 16.33 11.62 4.64
CA TYR A 188 15.69 10.31 4.78
C TYR A 188 16.06 9.67 6.12
N ASP A 189 17.36 9.63 6.41
CA ASP A 189 17.88 9.05 7.66
C ASP A 189 17.41 9.85 8.88
N CYS A 190 17.43 11.19 8.79
CA CYS A 190 16.95 12.07 9.85
C CYS A 190 15.49 11.77 10.21
N LEU A 191 14.62 11.61 9.20
CA LEU A 191 13.20 11.32 9.40
C LEU A 191 12.96 9.95 10.06
N LEU A 192 13.78 8.95 9.75
CA LEU A 192 13.61 7.59 10.28
C LEU A 192 14.21 7.40 11.68
N THR A 193 15.29 8.11 11.99
CA THR A 193 16.07 7.90 13.23
C THR A 193 15.74 8.92 14.33
N CYS A 194 15.36 10.15 13.96
CA CYS A 194 15.15 11.22 14.94
C CYS A 194 13.69 11.39 15.40
N CYS A 195 12.76 10.56 14.92
CA CYS A 195 11.34 10.60 15.28
C CYS A 195 10.99 9.47 16.29
N PRO A 196 10.91 9.75 17.61
CA PRO A 196 10.85 8.71 18.64
C PRO A 196 9.50 7.98 18.74
N LEU A 197 8.42 8.57 18.23
CA LEU A 197 7.05 8.00 18.29
C LEU A 197 6.60 7.44 16.93
N LEU A 198 7.52 7.26 15.98
CA LEU A 198 7.17 6.81 14.63
C LEU A 198 6.71 5.35 14.63
N GLU A 199 5.42 5.14 14.42
CA GLU A 199 4.77 3.82 14.48
C GLU A 199 4.55 3.22 13.08
N GLU A 200 4.26 4.07 12.08
CA GLU A 200 3.89 3.64 10.72
C GLU A 200 4.70 4.36 9.64
N VAL A 201 5.30 3.57 8.74
CA VAL A 201 6.01 4.07 7.56
C VAL A 201 5.41 3.47 6.29
N ASN A 202 5.08 4.33 5.34
CA ASN A 202 4.57 3.92 4.03
C ASN A 202 5.49 4.46 2.93
N ILE A 203 5.97 3.58 2.06
CA ILE A 203 6.82 3.91 0.92
C ILE A 203 6.11 3.41 -0.33
N PHE A 204 5.92 4.30 -1.29
CA PHE A 204 5.35 4.00 -2.59
C PHE A 204 6.26 4.57 -3.67
N ALA A 205 6.88 3.73 -4.47
CA ALA A 205 7.76 4.08 -5.59
C ALA A 205 7.45 3.12 -6.73
N GLY A 206 6.44 3.48 -7.51
CA GLY A 206 5.79 2.61 -8.48
C GLY A 206 5.77 3.11 -9.91
N ASP A 207 6.28 4.32 -10.16
CA ASP A 207 6.25 4.93 -11.48
C ASP A 207 7.65 4.78 -12.08
N PRO A 208 7.79 3.97 -13.15
CA PRO A 208 9.09 3.78 -13.78
C PRO A 208 9.63 5.06 -14.42
N PHE A 209 8.80 6.07 -14.67
CA PHE A 209 9.19 7.29 -15.39
C PHE A 209 9.43 8.50 -14.49
N GLU A 210 9.18 8.39 -13.18
CA GLU A 210 9.41 9.48 -12.23
C GLU A 210 10.71 9.27 -11.42
N MET A 211 11.32 10.39 -11.01
CA MET A 211 12.46 10.41 -10.09
C MET A 211 11.96 9.98 -8.69
N GLY A 212 11.86 8.68 -8.46
CA GLY A 212 11.38 8.11 -7.20
C GLY A 212 12.11 6.81 -6.90
N GLY A 213 13.11 6.88 -6.04
CA GLY A 213 13.89 5.73 -5.59
C GLY A 213 13.79 5.60 -4.08
N TRP A 214 13.19 4.50 -3.61
CA TRP A 214 13.36 4.12 -2.21
C TRP A 214 14.83 3.75 -1.98
N ARG A 215 15.40 4.14 -0.85
CA ARG A 215 16.82 3.85 -0.54
C ARG A 215 17.10 2.38 -0.23
N ARG A 216 16.07 1.54 -0.16
CA ARG A 216 16.17 0.08 0.08
C ARG A 216 16.65 -0.30 1.47
N TYR A 217 16.82 0.67 2.36
CA TYR A 217 17.11 0.41 3.77
C TYR A 217 16.17 1.16 4.70
N ILE A 218 15.78 0.55 5.82
CA ILE A 218 15.01 1.18 6.91
C ILE A 218 15.52 0.64 8.23
N TRP A 219 16.10 1.51 9.05
CA TRP A 219 16.58 1.17 10.39
C TRP A 219 15.88 2.08 11.40
N SER A 220 14.99 1.51 12.21
CA SER A 220 14.27 2.28 13.22
C SER A 220 13.63 1.35 14.25
N SER A 221 13.86 1.64 15.52
CA SER A 221 13.33 0.84 16.63
C SER A 221 11.81 0.98 16.87
N PRO A 222 11.18 2.18 16.78
CA PRO A 222 9.76 2.33 17.14
C PRO A 222 8.76 1.84 16.09
N ILE A 223 9.19 1.61 14.85
CA ILE A 223 8.28 1.26 13.74
C ILE A 223 7.58 -0.08 14.01
N GLN A 224 6.25 -0.07 13.96
CA GLN A 224 5.39 -1.24 14.16
C GLN A 224 4.69 -1.69 12.87
N ARG A 225 4.45 -0.76 11.93
CA ARG A 225 3.78 -1.02 10.65
C ARG A 225 4.58 -0.46 9.50
N LEU A 226 4.87 -1.31 8.52
CA LEU A 226 5.64 -0.95 7.35
C LEU A 226 4.91 -1.40 6.09
N SER A 227 4.65 -0.46 5.18
CA SER A 227 4.12 -0.75 3.85
C SER A 227 5.09 -0.24 2.79
N ILE A 228 5.57 -1.12 1.92
CA ILE A 228 6.49 -0.79 0.83
C ILE A 228 5.90 -1.29 -0.47
N PHE A 229 5.72 -0.38 -1.41
CA PHE A 229 5.45 -0.68 -2.81
C PHE A 229 6.62 -0.14 -3.62
N TYR A 230 7.45 -1.02 -4.17
CA TYR A 230 8.66 -0.64 -4.89
C TYR A 230 8.81 -1.47 -6.17
N ARG A 231 8.36 -0.92 -7.29
CA ARG A 231 8.37 -1.60 -8.61
C ARG A 231 9.15 -0.80 -9.64
N PHE A 232 10.31 -0.32 -9.22
CA PHE A 232 11.21 0.36 -10.13
C PHE A 232 11.75 -0.65 -11.17
N HIS A 233 11.95 -0.21 -12.40
CA HIS A 233 12.20 -1.09 -13.54
C HIS A 233 13.69 -1.40 -13.76
N ASP A 234 14.54 -0.99 -12.82
CA ASP A 234 15.99 -1.14 -12.87
C ASP A 234 16.47 -2.23 -11.90
N LEU A 235 17.25 -3.18 -12.43
CA LEU A 235 17.84 -4.31 -11.69
C LEU A 235 18.85 -3.82 -10.65
N ASP A 236 19.66 -2.80 -10.95
CA ASP A 236 20.66 -2.25 -10.00
C ASP A 236 19.98 -1.70 -8.75
N ALA A 237 18.75 -1.23 -8.91
CA ALA A 237 17.93 -0.71 -7.85
C ALA A 237 17.33 -1.83 -6.95
N HIS A 238 17.67 -3.10 -7.17
CA HIS A 238 17.19 -4.27 -6.43
C HIS A 238 18.34 -5.22 -6.00
N ASP A 239 19.56 -4.70 -5.87
CA ASP A 239 20.73 -5.40 -5.33
C ASP A 239 20.51 -5.98 -3.92
N SER A 240 20.03 -5.17 -2.98
CA SER A 240 19.84 -5.56 -1.59
C SER A 240 18.78 -4.70 -0.91
N VAL A 241 17.94 -5.36 -0.13
CA VAL A 241 16.94 -4.71 0.73
C VAL A 241 17.25 -4.99 2.20
N ILE A 242 17.41 -3.94 3.00
CA ILE A 242 17.83 -4.01 4.41
C ILE A 242 16.74 -3.44 5.32
N ILE A 243 16.08 -4.25 6.13
CA ILE A 243 15.08 -3.76 7.09
C ILE A 243 15.45 -4.23 8.50
N GLU A 244 15.84 -3.28 9.34
CA GLU A 244 16.23 -3.47 10.73
C GLU A 244 15.23 -2.75 11.64
N THR A 245 14.12 -3.42 11.90
CA THR A 245 13.00 -2.88 12.67
C THR A 245 12.50 -3.97 13.64
N PRO A 246 13.19 -4.22 14.76
CA PRO A 246 12.90 -5.36 15.63
C PRO A 246 11.49 -5.31 16.26
N SER A 247 10.89 -4.12 16.38
CA SER A 247 9.53 -3.92 16.90
C SER A 247 8.44 -4.06 15.83
N LEU A 248 8.79 -4.38 14.58
CA LEU A 248 7.83 -4.46 13.48
C LEU A 248 6.84 -5.60 13.71
N VAL A 249 5.54 -5.28 13.66
CA VAL A 249 4.43 -6.24 13.87
C VAL A 249 3.71 -6.55 12.56
N TYR A 250 3.68 -5.60 11.62
CA TYR A 250 2.99 -5.71 10.33
C TYR A 250 3.89 -5.27 9.18
N LEU A 251 4.02 -6.14 8.17
CA LEU A 251 4.74 -5.87 6.92
C LEU A 251 3.81 -6.07 5.72
N ASP A 252 3.72 -5.06 4.85
CA ASP A 252 3.15 -5.17 3.51
C ASP A 252 4.23 -4.83 2.49
N TYR A 253 4.74 -5.82 1.76
CA TYR A 253 5.90 -5.69 0.89
C TYR A 253 5.56 -6.14 -0.53
N SER A 254 5.58 -5.19 -1.47
CA SER A 254 5.30 -5.39 -2.87
C SER A 254 6.46 -4.89 -3.73
N SER A 255 7.15 -5.79 -4.42
CA SER A 255 8.33 -5.43 -5.22
C SER A 255 8.69 -6.48 -6.26
N TYR A 256 9.59 -6.17 -7.18
CA TYR A 256 10.33 -7.23 -7.88
C TYR A 256 11.23 -7.96 -6.87
N VAL A 257 11.50 -9.24 -7.11
CA VAL A 257 12.42 -10.00 -6.25
C VAL A 257 13.82 -9.39 -6.33
N SER A 258 14.46 -9.15 -5.19
CA SER A 258 15.80 -8.58 -5.07
C SER A 258 16.88 -9.66 -5.12
N GLU A 259 18.11 -9.28 -5.45
CA GLU A 259 19.26 -10.19 -5.44
C GLU A 259 19.56 -10.70 -4.02
N ASP A 260 19.53 -9.81 -3.02
CA ASP A 260 19.71 -10.18 -1.63
C ASP A 260 18.75 -9.43 -0.68
N TYR A 261 18.60 -9.98 0.52
CA TYR A 261 17.78 -9.40 1.58
C TYR A 261 18.46 -9.50 2.95
N GLN A 262 18.34 -8.46 3.77
CA GLN A 262 18.79 -8.44 5.15
C GLN A 262 17.66 -7.95 6.03
N PHE A 263 17.27 -8.76 7.00
CA PHE A 263 16.07 -8.52 7.79
C PHE A 263 16.32 -8.84 9.26
N GLN A 264 15.96 -7.88 10.11
CA GLN A 264 15.82 -8.07 11.55
C GLN A 264 14.44 -7.56 11.99
N MET A 265 13.50 -8.50 12.13
CA MET A 265 12.07 -8.23 12.36
C MET A 265 11.50 -9.25 13.36
N ASP A 266 12.10 -9.34 14.55
CA ASP A 266 11.84 -10.40 15.52
C ASP A 266 10.38 -10.44 16.05
N SER A 267 9.69 -9.29 16.01
CA SER A 267 8.31 -9.14 16.50
C SER A 267 7.22 -9.32 15.43
N LEU A 268 7.57 -9.72 14.20
CA LEU A 268 6.65 -9.72 13.07
C LEU A 268 5.52 -10.75 13.23
N VAL A 269 4.28 -10.27 13.20
CA VAL A 269 3.07 -11.09 13.40
C VAL A 269 2.34 -11.33 12.09
N GLU A 270 2.23 -10.30 11.24
CA GLU A 270 1.53 -10.37 9.96
C GLU A 270 2.42 -9.88 8.82
N ALA A 271 2.53 -10.70 7.77
CA ALA A 271 3.23 -10.35 6.55
C ALA A 271 2.30 -10.51 5.34
N ARG A 272 2.32 -9.51 4.46
CA ARG A 272 1.69 -9.53 3.14
C ARG A 272 2.76 -9.31 2.10
N LEU A 273 2.88 -10.26 1.18
CA LEU A 273 3.91 -10.23 0.14
C LEU A 273 3.25 -10.21 -1.23
N ASP A 274 3.70 -9.29 -2.07
CA ASP A 274 3.42 -9.22 -3.50
C ASP A 274 4.71 -9.10 -4.31
N LEU A 275 5.44 -10.22 -4.37
CA LEU A 275 6.72 -10.34 -5.06
C LEU A 275 6.54 -10.79 -6.50
N ILE A 276 7.23 -10.13 -7.43
CA ILE A 276 7.13 -10.40 -8.87
C ILE A 276 8.49 -10.84 -9.42
N LEU A 277 8.47 -11.84 -10.32
CA LEU A 277 9.64 -12.24 -11.09
C LEU A 277 9.93 -11.23 -12.21
N TRP A 278 11.20 -10.95 -12.45
CA TRP A 278 11.66 -10.03 -13.50
C TRP A 278 11.24 -10.40 -14.91
N LYS A 279 10.94 -11.67 -15.19
CA LYS A 279 10.45 -12.11 -16.52
C LYS A 279 9.08 -11.53 -16.89
N TYR A 280 8.38 -10.93 -15.92
CA TYR A 280 7.12 -10.23 -16.11
C TYR A 280 7.29 -8.71 -16.18
N ASN A 281 8.53 -8.22 -16.16
CA ASN A 281 8.81 -6.81 -16.38
C ASN A 281 8.89 -6.56 -17.89
N ASP A 282 7.92 -5.80 -18.42
CA ASP A 282 7.86 -5.47 -19.85
C ASP A 282 8.93 -4.46 -20.31
N TYR A 283 9.64 -3.81 -19.37
CA TYR A 283 10.66 -2.80 -19.65
C TYR A 283 12.07 -3.37 -19.79
N ILE A 284 12.31 -4.59 -19.30
CA ILE A 284 13.62 -5.25 -19.40
C ILE A 284 13.60 -6.25 -20.56
N SER A 285 14.67 -6.21 -21.36
CA SER A 285 14.87 -7.19 -22.43
C SER A 285 14.91 -8.61 -21.86
N PRO A 286 14.29 -9.62 -22.51
CA PRO A 286 14.35 -11.01 -22.06
C PRO A 286 15.78 -11.55 -21.88
N VAL A 287 16.73 -10.97 -22.61
CA VAL A 287 18.17 -11.17 -22.45
C VAL A 287 18.81 -9.82 -22.22
N ASP A 288 19.44 -9.65 -21.07
CA ASP A 288 20.22 -8.48 -20.70
C ASP A 288 21.66 -8.92 -20.40
N GLU A 289 22.57 -8.64 -21.35
CA GLU A 289 23.98 -9.00 -21.23
C GLU A 289 24.71 -8.17 -20.17
N TYR A 290 24.24 -6.95 -19.86
CA TYR A 290 24.88 -6.09 -18.86
C TYR A 290 24.72 -6.67 -17.46
N TYR A 291 23.52 -7.15 -17.13
CA TYR A 291 23.22 -7.77 -15.83
C TYR A 291 23.44 -9.29 -15.80
N GLY A 292 23.85 -9.90 -16.92
CA GLY A 292 23.90 -11.35 -17.05
C GLY A 292 22.53 -12.03 -16.85
N TYR A 293 21.45 -11.27 -16.99
CA TYR A 293 20.08 -11.75 -16.82
C TYR A 293 19.57 -12.35 -18.12
N ASP A 294 19.12 -13.60 -18.08
CA ASP A 294 18.57 -14.28 -19.24
C ASP A 294 17.34 -15.09 -18.84
N SER A 295 16.17 -14.46 -18.99
CA SER A 295 14.87 -15.09 -18.71
C SER A 295 14.58 -16.27 -19.64
N THR A 296 15.26 -16.37 -20.79
CA THR A 296 15.06 -17.44 -21.77
C THR A 296 15.73 -18.75 -21.34
N LYS A 297 16.77 -18.67 -20.50
CA LYS A 297 17.43 -19.84 -19.89
C LYS A 297 16.58 -20.51 -18.82
N GLY A 298 15.50 -19.87 -18.38
CA GLY A 298 14.57 -20.41 -17.40
C GLY A 298 15.02 -20.24 -15.94
N ASP A 299 16.16 -19.60 -15.71
CA ASP A 299 16.62 -19.22 -14.37
C ASP A 299 15.92 -17.92 -13.93
N ALA A 300 15.45 -17.90 -12.69
CA ALA A 300 14.90 -16.70 -12.09
C ALA A 300 16.03 -15.86 -11.49
N TRP A 301 16.03 -14.56 -11.76
CA TRP A 301 16.88 -13.60 -11.05
C TRP A 301 16.34 -13.35 -9.64
N GLY A 302 17.23 -13.11 -8.69
CA GLY A 302 16.88 -12.82 -7.29
C GLY A 302 16.88 -14.03 -6.34
N ASP A 303 17.04 -13.77 -5.05
CA ASP A 303 17.03 -14.79 -3.98
C ASP A 303 16.12 -14.36 -2.81
N ALA A 304 14.94 -14.94 -2.72
CA ALA A 304 13.98 -14.66 -1.66
C ALA A 304 14.24 -15.48 -0.38
N THR A 305 15.29 -16.31 -0.31
CA THR A 305 15.51 -17.25 0.80
C THR A 305 15.61 -16.53 2.14
N LYS A 306 16.37 -15.42 2.22
CA LYS A 306 16.53 -14.65 3.47
C LYS A 306 15.24 -13.93 3.88
N LEU A 307 14.47 -13.39 2.93
CA LEU A 307 13.14 -12.82 3.20
C LEU A 307 12.20 -13.87 3.80
N ILE A 308 12.15 -15.06 3.18
CA ILE A 308 11.28 -16.15 3.62
C ILE A 308 11.70 -16.68 5.00
N GLU A 309 13.01 -16.75 5.26
CA GLU A 309 13.54 -17.08 6.60
C GLU A 309 13.15 -16.02 7.63
N ALA A 310 13.21 -14.73 7.30
CA ALA A 310 12.86 -13.64 8.22
C ALA A 310 11.39 -13.66 8.65
N ILE A 311 10.47 -14.05 7.76
CA ILE A 311 9.03 -14.13 8.06
C ILE A 311 8.61 -15.48 8.69
N ARG A 312 9.54 -16.38 9.04
CA ARG A 312 9.21 -17.75 9.50
C ARG A 312 8.32 -17.80 10.76
N ASN A 313 8.34 -16.75 11.57
CA ASN A 313 7.65 -16.68 12.86
C ASN A 313 6.27 -16.01 12.80
N VAL A 314 5.82 -15.58 11.62
CA VAL A 314 4.52 -14.89 11.47
C VAL A 314 3.34 -15.80 11.81
N VAL A 315 2.28 -15.18 12.33
CA VAL A 315 1.00 -15.83 12.63
C VAL A 315 0.08 -15.80 11.41
N THR A 316 0.15 -14.72 10.63
CA THR A 316 -0.65 -14.53 9.42
C THR A 316 0.26 -14.21 8.24
N LEU A 317 0.13 -14.99 7.16
CA LEU A 317 0.84 -14.78 5.91
C LEU A 317 -0.14 -14.62 4.76
N HIS A 318 0.01 -13.53 4.00
CA HIS A 318 -0.72 -13.26 2.77
C HIS A 318 0.25 -13.25 1.59
N LEU A 319 -0.04 -14.02 0.54
CA LEU A 319 0.78 -14.12 -0.66
C LEU A 319 -0.03 -13.75 -1.90
N SER A 320 0.52 -12.91 -2.77
CA SER A 320 -0.02 -12.74 -4.12
C SER A 320 0.18 -13.99 -4.97
N ALA A 321 -0.48 -14.06 -6.13
CA ALA A 321 -0.29 -15.16 -7.07
C ALA A 321 1.16 -15.20 -7.59
N ASP A 322 1.77 -14.04 -7.83
CA ASP A 322 3.16 -13.89 -8.24
C ASP A 322 4.13 -14.36 -7.13
N SER A 323 3.81 -14.05 -5.88
CA SER A 323 4.62 -14.47 -4.73
C SER A 323 4.74 -15.98 -4.60
N LEU A 324 3.70 -16.74 -4.98
CA LEU A 324 3.76 -18.21 -5.00
C LEU A 324 4.82 -18.73 -5.98
N GLU A 325 5.01 -18.03 -7.10
CA GLU A 325 6.01 -18.39 -8.10
C GLU A 325 7.41 -17.97 -7.65
N VAL A 326 7.55 -16.79 -7.04
CA VAL A 326 8.82 -16.35 -6.42
C VAL A 326 9.27 -17.33 -5.33
N PHE A 327 8.35 -17.77 -4.47
CA PHE A 327 8.63 -18.80 -3.46
C PHE A 327 9.04 -20.14 -4.07
N HIS A 328 8.63 -20.44 -5.30
CA HIS A 328 9.04 -21.66 -5.99
C HIS A 328 10.41 -21.52 -6.67
N CYS A 329 10.65 -20.40 -7.35
CA CYS A 329 11.83 -20.20 -8.20
C CYS A 329 13.02 -19.58 -7.47
N CYS A 330 12.79 -18.70 -6.51
CA CYS A 330 13.81 -17.90 -5.84
C CYS A 330 14.04 -18.31 -4.37
N CYS A 331 13.45 -19.40 -3.90
CA CYS A 331 13.67 -19.92 -2.54
C CYS A 331 14.45 -21.24 -2.59
N LYS A 332 15.70 -21.20 -2.13
CA LYS A 332 16.59 -22.38 -2.10
C LYS A 332 16.26 -23.30 -0.92
N SER A 333 15.81 -22.72 0.20
CA SER A 333 15.48 -23.46 1.44
C SER A 333 14.25 -22.87 2.11
N MET A 334 13.18 -23.68 2.20
CA MET A 334 11.92 -23.28 2.83
C MET A 334 11.95 -23.56 4.35
N PRO A 335 11.78 -22.54 5.21
CA PRO A 335 11.72 -22.72 6.67
C PRO A 335 10.47 -23.45 7.14
N GLU A 336 10.45 -23.77 8.43
CA GLU A 336 9.24 -24.24 9.12
C GLU A 336 8.49 -23.06 9.73
N PHE A 337 7.24 -22.93 9.33
CA PHE A 337 6.30 -21.91 9.76
C PHE A 337 5.51 -22.43 10.97
N ASN A 338 6.19 -22.59 12.10
CA ASN A 338 5.61 -23.20 13.29
C ASN A 338 4.52 -22.32 13.95
N ASN A 339 4.57 -21.01 13.74
CA ASN A 339 3.60 -20.09 14.33
C ASN A 339 2.45 -19.74 13.37
N LEU A 340 2.50 -20.19 12.11
CA LEU A 340 1.56 -19.79 11.08
C LEU A 340 0.19 -20.45 11.30
N VAL A 341 -0.78 -19.63 11.70
CA VAL A 341 -2.17 -20.04 11.95
C VAL A 341 -3.07 -19.75 10.74
N LYS A 342 -2.77 -18.68 10.00
CA LYS A 342 -3.57 -18.23 8.85
C LYS A 342 -2.69 -18.01 7.62
N LEU A 343 -2.95 -18.79 6.58
CA LEU A 343 -2.34 -18.62 5.26
C LEU A 343 -3.41 -18.14 4.28
N SER A 344 -3.12 -17.04 3.61
CA SER A 344 -3.95 -16.49 2.53
C SER A 344 -3.13 -16.42 1.26
N PHE A 345 -3.72 -16.80 0.14
CA PHE A 345 -3.08 -16.57 -1.15
C PHE A 345 -4.08 -16.24 -2.27
N GLU A 346 -3.56 -15.54 -3.27
CA GLU A 346 -4.28 -15.20 -4.49
C GLU A 346 -4.02 -16.23 -5.59
N SER A 347 -5.04 -16.46 -6.41
CA SER A 347 -4.98 -17.38 -7.53
C SER A 347 -5.04 -16.60 -8.85
N HIS A 348 -4.22 -17.00 -9.83
CA HIS A 348 -4.22 -16.40 -11.16
C HIS A 348 -4.11 -17.50 -12.23
N GLU A 349 -4.76 -17.31 -13.38
CA GLU A 349 -4.80 -18.33 -14.45
C GLU A 349 -3.42 -18.62 -15.05
N GLU A 350 -2.50 -17.67 -14.91
CA GLU A 350 -1.15 -17.76 -15.48
C GLU A 350 -0.05 -18.05 -14.45
N ARG A 351 -0.40 -18.11 -13.16
CA ARG A 351 0.57 -18.34 -12.08
C ARG A 351 0.44 -19.74 -11.49
N ASP A 352 1.58 -20.20 -11.01
CA ASP A 352 1.82 -21.61 -10.69
C ASP A 352 1.69 -21.89 -9.19
N TRP A 353 1.04 -23.00 -8.83
CA TRP A 353 0.88 -23.42 -7.42
C TRP A 353 1.96 -24.40 -6.95
N GLN A 354 3.14 -24.37 -7.55
CA GLN A 354 4.18 -25.39 -7.32
C GLN A 354 4.73 -25.38 -5.89
N VAL A 355 4.74 -24.22 -5.21
CA VAL A 355 5.24 -24.11 -3.84
C VAL A 355 4.24 -24.56 -2.78
N LEU A 356 2.93 -24.49 -3.05
CA LEU A 356 1.87 -24.76 -2.06
C LEU A 356 1.99 -26.14 -1.38
N PRO A 357 2.31 -27.26 -2.08
CA PRO A 357 2.52 -28.54 -1.40
C PRO A 357 3.61 -28.52 -0.34
N LEU A 358 4.70 -27.77 -0.58
CA LEU A 358 5.82 -27.64 0.35
C LEU A 358 5.45 -26.69 1.50
N LEU A 359 4.88 -25.53 1.18
CA LEU A 359 4.46 -24.52 2.16
C LEU A 359 3.45 -25.09 3.16
N LEU A 360 2.42 -25.78 2.68
CA LEU A 360 1.41 -26.43 3.54
C LEU A 360 2.02 -27.54 4.42
N LYS A 361 3.02 -28.28 3.91
CA LYS A 361 3.73 -29.30 4.70
C LYS A 361 4.61 -28.66 5.78
N LYS A 362 5.16 -27.48 5.50
CA LYS A 362 6.01 -26.69 6.41
C LYS A 362 5.22 -25.81 7.37
N SER A 363 3.89 -25.89 7.37
CA SER A 363 2.98 -25.11 8.22
C SER A 363 2.14 -26.03 9.11
N PRO A 364 2.72 -26.69 10.13
CA PRO A 364 2.05 -27.74 10.90
C PRO A 364 0.84 -27.25 11.71
N ASN A 365 0.86 -25.99 12.16
CA ASN A 365 -0.16 -25.39 13.03
C ASN A 365 -1.21 -24.56 12.26
N LEU A 366 -1.27 -24.71 10.94
CA LEU A 366 -2.18 -23.97 10.09
C LEU A 366 -3.64 -24.33 10.38
N GLU A 367 -4.45 -23.35 10.78
CA GLU A 367 -5.87 -23.54 11.09
C GLU A 367 -6.80 -22.95 10.02
N THR A 368 -6.41 -21.83 9.42
CA THR A 368 -7.23 -21.12 8.43
C THR A 368 -6.50 -21.01 7.10
N LEU A 369 -7.13 -21.51 6.04
CA LEU A 369 -6.69 -21.32 4.66
C LEU A 369 -7.64 -20.35 3.95
N VAL A 370 -7.10 -19.28 3.39
CA VAL A 370 -7.87 -18.28 2.63
C VAL A 370 -7.41 -18.29 1.17
N LEU A 371 -8.33 -18.46 0.25
CA LEU A 371 -8.09 -18.42 -1.19
C LEU A 371 -8.88 -17.26 -1.78
N LYS A 372 -8.19 -16.39 -2.52
CA LYS A 372 -8.84 -15.36 -3.34
C LYS A 372 -8.76 -15.82 -4.79
N GLY A 373 -9.93 -16.15 -5.34
CA GLY A 373 -10.09 -16.95 -6.55
C GLY A 373 -9.81 -18.44 -6.32
N LEU A 374 -10.10 -19.25 -7.34
CA LEU A 374 -9.80 -20.69 -7.37
C LEU A 374 -9.23 -21.14 -8.73
N VAL A 375 -8.60 -20.22 -9.45
CA VAL A 375 -8.13 -20.47 -10.81
C VAL A 375 -6.62 -20.68 -10.83
N HIS A 376 -6.17 -21.69 -11.57
CA HIS A 376 -4.77 -22.10 -11.60
C HIS A 376 -4.42 -22.66 -12.99
N LYS A 377 -3.25 -22.28 -13.50
CA LYS A 377 -2.69 -22.82 -14.74
C LYS A 377 -2.39 -24.30 -14.57
N ILE A 378 -2.88 -25.17 -15.46
CA ILE A 378 -2.56 -26.60 -15.35
C ILE A 378 -1.07 -26.83 -15.60
N THR A 379 -0.31 -27.11 -14.54
CA THR A 379 1.12 -27.44 -14.64
C THR A 379 1.43 -28.82 -14.09
N LYS A 380 2.65 -29.30 -14.37
CA LYS A 380 3.14 -30.59 -13.86
C LYS A 380 3.56 -30.52 -12.39
N GLY A 381 3.73 -29.32 -11.82
CA GLY A 381 4.36 -29.08 -10.52
C GLY A 381 3.39 -28.78 -9.35
N CYS A 382 2.12 -28.50 -9.60
CA CYS A 382 1.11 -28.19 -8.55
C CYS A 382 0.79 -29.35 -7.57
N GLY A 383 1.48 -30.48 -7.72
CA GLY A 383 1.52 -31.57 -6.75
C GLY A 383 0.16 -32.20 -6.45
N GLY A 384 -0.21 -32.23 -5.17
CA GLY A 384 -1.50 -32.73 -4.68
C GLY A 384 -2.50 -31.63 -4.33
N VAL A 385 -2.17 -30.36 -4.59
CA VAL A 385 -3.03 -29.20 -4.23
C VAL A 385 -4.08 -28.93 -5.31
N CYS A 386 -3.78 -29.17 -6.59
CA CYS A 386 -4.72 -29.05 -7.72
C CYS A 386 -5.16 -30.44 -8.25
N PRO A 387 -6.41 -30.61 -8.75
CA PRO A 387 -6.85 -31.82 -9.48
C PRO A 387 -6.30 -31.90 -10.92
N CYS A 388 -5.33 -31.06 -11.26
CA CYS A 388 -4.63 -31.00 -12.54
C CYS A 388 -4.14 -32.41 -12.97
N LYS A 389 -4.46 -32.85 -14.20
CA LYS A 389 -4.14 -34.20 -14.68
C LYS A 389 -2.63 -34.42 -14.74
N ARG A 390 -2.13 -35.36 -13.93
CA ARG A 390 -0.74 -35.86 -14.04
C ARG A 390 -0.56 -36.52 -15.41
N VAL A 391 0.35 -35.99 -16.25
CA VAL A 391 0.83 -36.73 -17.43
C VAL A 391 1.46 -38.03 -16.93
N ARG A 392 0.94 -39.15 -17.41
CA ARG A 392 1.23 -40.53 -17.00
C ARG A 392 2.73 -40.81 -16.89
N LYS A 393 3.29 -40.84 -15.68
CA LYS A 393 4.41 -41.73 -15.34
C LYS A 393 4.10 -42.46 -14.03
N LYS A 394 4.23 -43.79 -14.10
CA LYS A 394 3.96 -44.78 -13.05
C LYS A 394 4.69 -44.42 -11.75
N ARG A 395 3.95 -44.35 -10.62
CA ARG A 395 4.21 -45.04 -9.33
C ARG A 395 3.77 -44.22 -8.10
N LYS A 396 3.11 -44.97 -7.19
CA LYS A 396 2.66 -44.68 -5.81
C LYS A 396 1.62 -43.55 -5.67
N LYS A 397 0.47 -43.87 -5.07
CA LYS A 397 -0.50 -42.89 -4.52
C LYS A 397 0.25 -42.01 -3.50
N LYS A 398 0.96 -40.97 -3.94
CA LYS A 398 1.43 -39.90 -3.06
C LYS A 398 0.17 -39.32 -2.41
N ARG A 399 0.01 -39.51 -1.10
CA ARG A 399 -1.04 -38.87 -0.31
C ARG A 399 -0.98 -37.37 -0.60
N SER A 400 -2.14 -36.74 -0.78
CA SER A 400 -2.20 -35.29 -0.98
C SER A 400 -1.58 -34.57 0.23
N CYS A 401 -0.76 -33.54 0.02
CA CYS A 401 -0.29 -32.63 1.07
C CYS A 401 -1.46 -32.00 1.85
N LEU A 402 -2.64 -31.92 1.25
CA LEU A 402 -3.86 -31.46 1.93
C LEU A 402 -4.30 -32.40 3.05
N SER A 403 -4.01 -33.71 2.92
CA SER A 403 -4.39 -34.69 3.95
C SER A 403 -3.55 -34.60 5.24
N SER A 404 -2.39 -33.94 5.17
CA SER A 404 -1.54 -33.61 6.31
C SER A 404 -1.74 -32.17 6.80
N CYS A 405 -2.56 -31.36 6.11
CA CYS A 405 -2.84 -30.00 6.50
C CYS A 405 -3.85 -29.97 7.65
N GLY A 406 -3.53 -29.22 8.71
CA GLY A 406 -4.36 -29.07 9.90
C GLY A 406 -5.56 -28.13 9.76
N ALA A 407 -5.78 -27.55 8.57
CA ALA A 407 -6.75 -26.48 8.39
C ALA A 407 -8.19 -26.92 8.75
N LYS A 408 -8.80 -26.15 9.67
CA LYS A 408 -10.18 -26.29 10.15
C LYS A 408 -11.13 -25.38 9.38
N VAL A 409 -10.64 -24.23 8.92
CA VAL A 409 -11.43 -23.23 8.20
C VAL A 409 -10.86 -23.01 6.82
N LEU A 410 -11.71 -23.17 5.80
CA LEU A 410 -11.40 -22.81 4.41
C LEU A 410 -12.26 -21.60 4.03
N LYS A 411 -11.63 -20.48 3.66
CA LYS A 411 -12.34 -19.31 3.12
C LYS A 411 -12.01 -19.17 1.64
N VAL A 412 -13.03 -19.02 0.81
CA VAL A 412 -12.89 -18.80 -0.63
C VAL A 412 -13.60 -17.52 -1.00
N TYR A 413 -12.85 -16.58 -1.56
CA TYR A 413 -13.32 -15.30 -2.06
C TYR A 413 -13.33 -15.33 -3.58
N GLY A 414 -14.30 -14.66 -4.22
CA GLY A 414 -14.37 -14.57 -5.67
C GLY A 414 -14.72 -15.87 -6.38
N TYR A 415 -15.66 -16.66 -5.83
CA TYR A 415 -16.09 -17.91 -6.46
C TYR A 415 -16.99 -17.64 -7.66
N GLY A 416 -16.51 -17.95 -8.86
CA GLY A 416 -17.22 -17.72 -10.13
C GLY A 416 -18.16 -18.87 -10.57
N GLY A 417 -18.09 -20.04 -9.93
CA GLY A 417 -18.96 -21.18 -10.22
C GLY A 417 -18.57 -21.99 -11.47
N SER A 418 -17.38 -21.76 -12.03
CA SER A 418 -16.93 -22.53 -13.20
C SER A 418 -16.72 -24.01 -12.86
N CYS A 419 -16.80 -24.87 -13.88
CA CYS A 419 -16.53 -26.31 -13.74
C CYS A 419 -15.12 -26.59 -13.17
N ARG A 420 -14.15 -25.70 -13.43
CA ARG A 420 -12.78 -25.81 -12.90
C ARG A 420 -12.75 -25.51 -11.41
N GLU A 421 -13.34 -24.39 -10.99
CA GLU A 421 -13.40 -24.01 -9.57
C GLU A 421 -14.20 -25.01 -8.75
N LEU A 422 -15.31 -25.54 -9.29
CA LEU A 422 -16.11 -26.59 -8.64
C LEU A 422 -15.28 -27.87 -8.41
N LYS A 423 -14.46 -28.28 -9.39
CA LYS A 423 -13.54 -29.43 -9.23
C LYS A 423 -12.46 -29.15 -8.20
N GLN A 424 -11.91 -27.94 -8.19
CA GLN A 424 -10.90 -27.53 -7.21
C GLN A 424 -11.48 -27.50 -5.79
N MET A 425 -12.67 -26.93 -5.61
CA MET A 425 -13.39 -26.90 -4.34
C MET A 425 -13.65 -28.32 -3.83
N ARG A 426 -14.20 -29.20 -4.68
CA ARG A 426 -14.39 -30.62 -4.35
C ARG A 426 -13.08 -31.26 -3.88
N HIS A 427 -11.99 -31.02 -4.59
CA HIS A 427 -10.67 -31.57 -4.25
C HIS A 427 -10.17 -31.10 -2.87
N PHE A 428 -10.37 -29.83 -2.52
CA PHE A 428 -10.05 -29.34 -1.16
C PHE A 428 -10.93 -30.00 -0.09
N MET A 429 -12.25 -30.04 -0.30
CA MET A 429 -13.20 -30.63 0.65
C MET A 429 -12.94 -32.11 0.90
N GLU A 430 -12.59 -32.89 -0.13
CA GLU A 430 -12.34 -34.33 -0.01
C GLU A 430 -10.99 -34.65 0.64
N ASN A 431 -10.00 -33.75 0.54
CA ASN A 431 -8.63 -34.02 1.00
C ASN A 431 -8.24 -33.32 2.31
N LEU A 432 -8.89 -32.21 2.70
CA LEU A 432 -8.69 -31.55 4.00
C LEU A 432 -9.47 -32.28 5.09
N ARG A 433 -8.78 -33.13 5.85
CA ARG A 433 -9.43 -34.04 6.82
C ARG A 433 -9.94 -33.36 8.08
N CYS A 434 -9.32 -32.25 8.47
CA CYS A 434 -9.65 -31.49 9.67
C CYS A 434 -10.69 -30.40 9.42
N LEU A 435 -11.25 -30.32 8.20
CA LEU A 435 -12.10 -29.22 7.78
C LEU A 435 -13.46 -29.23 8.49
N GLU A 436 -13.75 -28.16 9.23
CA GLU A 436 -14.98 -27.97 10.00
C GLU A 436 -15.90 -26.96 9.33
N VAL A 437 -15.34 -25.87 8.79
CA VAL A 437 -16.11 -24.76 8.21
C VAL A 437 -15.53 -24.36 6.85
N VAL A 438 -16.40 -24.25 5.85
CA VAL A 438 -16.11 -23.64 4.55
C VAL A 438 -16.89 -22.34 4.44
N LYS A 439 -16.20 -21.22 4.22
CA LYS A 439 -16.82 -19.92 3.95
C LYS A 439 -16.61 -19.55 2.49
N VAL A 440 -17.68 -19.20 1.76
CA VAL A 440 -17.59 -18.89 0.33
C VAL A 440 -18.29 -17.57 0.03
N GLN A 441 -17.55 -16.63 -0.57
CA GLN A 441 -18.13 -15.45 -1.23
C GLN A 441 -18.30 -15.75 -2.73
N VAL A 442 -19.52 -15.56 -3.23
CA VAL A 442 -19.88 -15.80 -4.64
C VAL A 442 -19.95 -14.46 -5.38
N ASP A 443 -19.18 -14.29 -6.45
CA ASP A 443 -19.02 -12.99 -7.12
C ASP A 443 -20.31 -12.41 -7.71
N ASN A 444 -21.27 -13.26 -8.09
CA ASN A 444 -22.50 -12.83 -8.77
C ASN A 444 -23.78 -13.09 -7.97
N GLY A 445 -23.69 -13.51 -6.69
CA GLY A 445 -24.87 -13.79 -5.85
C GLY A 445 -25.82 -14.88 -6.39
N ASP A 446 -25.41 -15.62 -7.42
CA ASP A 446 -26.27 -16.54 -8.14
C ASP A 446 -26.51 -17.81 -7.30
N LYS A 447 -27.75 -17.96 -6.83
CA LYS A 447 -28.17 -19.04 -5.92
C LYS A 447 -27.84 -20.44 -6.47
N LYS A 448 -27.79 -20.60 -7.79
CA LYS A 448 -27.45 -21.87 -8.43
C LYS A 448 -26.09 -22.43 -7.97
N TYR A 449 -25.08 -21.57 -7.85
CA TYR A 449 -23.74 -22.00 -7.43
C TYR A 449 -23.68 -22.34 -5.95
N ALA A 450 -24.44 -21.62 -5.12
CA ALA A 450 -24.62 -21.93 -3.71
C ALA A 450 -25.28 -23.31 -3.51
N ASP A 451 -26.29 -23.64 -4.31
CA ASP A 451 -26.95 -24.93 -4.28
C ASP A 451 -26.02 -26.07 -4.71
N GLU A 452 -25.21 -25.87 -5.75
CA GLU A 452 -24.20 -26.85 -6.19
C GLU A 452 -23.15 -27.12 -5.12
N LEU A 453 -22.61 -26.08 -4.47
CA LEU A 453 -21.67 -26.21 -3.36
C LEU A 453 -22.29 -26.93 -2.15
N THR A 454 -23.56 -26.66 -1.86
CA THR A 454 -24.28 -27.32 -0.77
C THR A 454 -24.48 -28.81 -1.05
N LYS A 455 -24.79 -29.19 -2.31
CA LYS A 455 -24.86 -30.60 -2.74
C LYS A 455 -23.49 -31.29 -2.67
N LEU A 456 -22.41 -30.59 -3.01
CA LEU A 456 -21.05 -31.13 -2.88
C LEU A 456 -20.74 -31.55 -1.44
N LEU A 457 -21.09 -30.72 -0.46
CA LEU A 457 -20.82 -31.02 0.96
C LEU A 457 -21.53 -32.27 1.46
N GLN A 458 -22.81 -32.45 1.09
CA GLN A 458 -23.57 -33.66 1.44
C GLN A 458 -22.87 -34.94 0.97
N THR A 459 -22.05 -34.83 -0.08
CA THR A 459 -21.31 -35.95 -0.65
C THR A 459 -19.89 -36.09 -0.11
N ALA A 460 -19.23 -34.99 0.28
CA ALA A 460 -17.80 -34.95 0.59
C ALA A 460 -17.46 -35.02 2.09
N SER A 461 -18.28 -34.46 2.99
CA SER A 461 -18.02 -34.52 4.44
C SER A 461 -19.28 -34.26 5.27
N SER A 462 -19.72 -35.25 6.05
CA SER A 462 -20.91 -35.14 6.91
C SER A 462 -20.73 -34.24 8.15
N LYS A 463 -19.48 -33.83 8.46
CA LYS A 463 -19.16 -33.01 9.64
C LYS A 463 -18.88 -31.53 9.32
N CYS A 464 -18.74 -31.18 8.04
CA CYS A 464 -18.34 -29.84 7.62
C CYS A 464 -19.56 -28.95 7.32
N LYS A 465 -19.51 -27.67 7.74
CA LYS A 465 -20.57 -26.67 7.49
C LYS A 465 -20.13 -25.67 6.43
N ILE A 466 -21.02 -25.31 5.49
CA ILE A 466 -20.81 -24.15 4.60
C ILE A 466 -21.49 -22.90 5.13
N GLN A 467 -20.83 -21.77 4.98
CA GLN A 467 -21.36 -20.44 5.22
C GLN A 467 -21.12 -19.61 3.98
N PHE A 468 -22.17 -19.01 3.44
CA PHE A 468 -22.03 -17.99 2.40
C PHE A 468 -21.80 -16.66 3.12
N ILE A 469 -20.76 -15.92 2.70
CA ILE A 469 -20.31 -14.68 3.34
C ILE A 469 -20.39 -13.48 2.42
#